data_AF-A0A0Q0A6V8-F1
#
_entry.id   AF-A0A0Q0A6V8-F1
#
_cell.length_a   1.000
_cell.length_b   1.000
_cell.length_c   1.000
_cell.angle_alpha   90.00
_cell.angle_beta   90.00
_cell.angle_gamma   90.00
#
_symmetry.space_group_name_H-M   'P 1'
#
loop_
_entity.id
_entity.type
_entity.pdbx_description
1 polymer ?
#
loop_
_entity_poly.entity_id
_entity_poly.type
_entity_poly.pdbx_seq_one_letter_code
_entity_poly.pdbx_strand_id
1 'polypeptide(L)'
;MPAFANLRVRRQPQAHMTIDKHGETLNVLQLSQGEKSMMALVGDIARRLAMMNPALENPLQGNGIVLIDEVDLHLHPKWQRSLIAQLTTTFPNCQFLLTTHSPLVISDSKDVLVYVMDDGELREQDSLYGLDANQVLSSVMDTGIRNEAVQTCLDEMQHFLIRGELDEARTLYGVLADQLPADHIELARASLLIRKLEIRREKD
;
A
#
# COMPACT_ATOMS: atom_id res chain seq x y z
N MET A 1 4.31 3.06 16.38
CA MET A 1 2.99 3.72 16.16
C MET A 1 2.86 4.96 17.06
N PRO A 2 2.78 6.19 16.51
CA PRO A 2 2.93 7.42 17.30
C PRO A 2 1.79 7.73 18.29
N ALA A 3 0.60 7.14 18.11
CA ALA A 3 -0.55 7.37 18.99
C ALA A 3 -0.61 6.43 20.22
N PHE A 4 0.34 5.49 20.33
CA PHE A 4 0.32 4.42 21.31
C PHE A 4 1.47 4.57 22.30
N ALA A 5 1.18 4.39 23.58
CA ALA A 5 2.17 4.45 24.65
C ALA A 5 1.86 3.46 25.77
N ASN A 6 2.84 3.26 26.67
CA ASN A 6 2.66 2.58 27.95
C ASN A 6 2.03 1.18 27.86
N LEU A 7 2.45 0.35 26.90
CA LEU A 7 2.05 -1.05 26.85
C LEU A 7 2.43 -1.75 28.16
N ARG A 8 1.44 -2.32 28.85
CA ARG A 8 1.64 -2.93 30.18
C ARG A 8 0.69 -4.09 30.42
N VAL A 9 1.12 -5.03 31.25
CA VAL A 9 0.29 -6.15 31.71
C VAL A 9 -0.35 -5.79 33.05
N ARG A 10 -1.68 -5.80 33.11
CA ARG A 10 -2.45 -5.70 34.36
C ARG A 10 -2.71 -7.11 34.86
N ARG A 11 -2.35 -7.41 36.11
CA ARG A 11 -2.44 -8.76 36.70
C ARG A 11 -3.69 -9.00 37.57
N GLN A 12 -4.39 -7.94 37.97
CA GLN A 12 -5.58 -8.02 38.82
C GLN A 12 -6.76 -7.28 38.16
N PRO A 13 -8.01 -7.79 38.24
CA PRO A 13 -8.43 -9.07 38.83
C PRO A 13 -8.09 -10.29 37.95
N GLN A 14 -7.91 -10.11 36.64
CA GLN A 14 -7.42 -11.13 35.70
C GLN A 14 -6.31 -10.54 34.83
N ALA A 15 -5.37 -11.38 34.38
CA ALA A 15 -4.24 -10.95 33.55
C ALA A 15 -4.72 -10.49 32.17
N HIS A 16 -4.47 -9.22 31.84
CA HIS A 16 -4.76 -8.66 30.51
C HIS A 16 -3.74 -7.59 30.12
N MET A 17 -3.57 -7.37 28.82
CA MET A 17 -2.70 -6.32 28.30
C MET A 17 -3.49 -5.03 28.08
N THR A 18 -2.90 -3.91 28.48
CA THR A 18 -3.46 -2.58 28.27
C THR A 18 -2.44 -1.68 27.58
N ILE A 19 -2.93 -0.76 26.75
CA ILE A 19 -2.13 0.23 26.04
C ILE A 19 -2.83 1.58 26.10
N ASP A 20 -2.06 2.67 26.17
CA ASP A 20 -2.64 4.01 26.10
C ASP A 20 -2.71 4.45 24.64
N LYS A 21 -3.89 4.85 24.17
CA LYS A 21 -4.16 5.34 22.82
C LYS A 21 -4.87 6.69 22.94
N HIS A 22 -4.27 7.76 22.39
CA HIS A 22 -4.81 9.13 22.49
C HIS A 22 -5.12 9.58 23.93
N GLY A 23 -4.35 9.12 24.91
CA GLY A 23 -4.55 9.45 26.33
C GLY A 23 -5.55 8.55 27.06
N GLU A 24 -6.23 7.64 26.37
CA GLU A 24 -7.14 6.66 26.98
C GLU A 24 -6.47 5.29 27.13
N THR A 25 -6.63 4.66 28.30
CA THR A 25 -6.16 3.28 28.51
C THR A 25 -7.19 2.30 27.96
N LEU A 26 -6.78 1.52 26.97
CA LEU A 26 -7.59 0.48 26.34
C LEU A 26 -7.03 -0.90 26.66
N ASN A 27 -7.92 -1.89 26.76
CA ASN A 27 -7.52 -3.29 26.66
C ASN A 27 -7.09 -3.57 25.21
N VAL A 28 -6.00 -4.33 25.02
CA VAL A 28 -5.51 -4.71 23.69
C VAL A 28 -6.58 -5.40 22.84
N LEU A 29 -7.54 -6.09 23.46
CA LEU A 29 -8.66 -6.72 22.75
C LEU A 29 -9.58 -5.70 22.04
N GLN A 30 -9.64 -4.47 22.54
CA GLN A 30 -10.46 -3.37 22.00
C GLN A 30 -9.79 -2.67 20.79
N LEU A 31 -8.56 -3.03 20.46
CA LEU A 31 -7.87 -2.48 19.30
C LEU A 31 -8.45 -3.03 17.99
N SER A 32 -8.23 -2.29 16.90
CA SER A 32 -8.61 -2.75 15.55
C SER A 32 -7.80 -4.00 15.16
N GLN A 33 -8.27 -4.73 14.16
CA GLN A 33 -7.58 -5.96 13.73
C GLN A 33 -6.17 -5.68 13.21
N GLY A 34 -5.98 -4.59 12.47
CA GLY A 34 -4.65 -4.18 12.01
C GLY A 34 -3.72 -3.81 13.16
N GLU A 35 -4.23 -3.13 14.20
CA GLU A 35 -3.44 -2.77 15.39
C GLU A 35 -2.97 -4.03 16.13
N LYS A 36 -3.87 -4.98 16.34
CA LYS A 36 -3.55 -6.27 16.98
C LYS A 36 -2.52 -7.07 16.19
N SER A 37 -2.66 -7.11 14.86
CA SER A 37 -1.75 -7.85 13.98
C SER A 37 -0.35 -7.26 14.02
N MET A 38 -0.22 -5.93 13.92
CA MET A 38 1.08 -5.25 14.02
C MET A 38 1.72 -5.41 15.40
N MET A 39 0.93 -5.31 16.48
CA MET A 39 1.42 -5.54 17.84
C MET A 39 1.91 -6.98 18.03
N ALA A 40 1.18 -7.96 17.50
CA ALA A 40 1.58 -9.36 17.56
C ALA A 40 2.88 -9.59 16.79
N LEU A 41 3.01 -9.04 15.58
CA LEU A 41 4.23 -9.15 14.76
C LEU A 41 5.45 -8.57 15.48
N VAL A 42 5.39 -7.31 15.90
CA VAL A 42 6.49 -6.63 16.59
C VAL A 42 6.80 -7.32 17.92
N GLY A 43 5.77 -7.73 18.66
CA GLY A 43 5.92 -8.45 19.91
C GLY A 43 6.60 -9.81 19.74
N ASP A 44 6.27 -10.57 18.71
CA ASP A 44 6.90 -11.87 18.45
C ASP A 44 8.37 -11.71 18.03
N ILE A 45 8.69 -10.74 17.16
CA ILE A 45 10.07 -10.43 16.78
C ILE A 45 10.89 -10.03 18.02
N ALA A 46 10.38 -9.08 18.82
CA ALA A 46 11.06 -8.60 20.02
C ALA A 46 11.28 -9.74 21.04
N ARG A 47 10.27 -10.58 21.27
CA ARG A 47 10.37 -11.74 22.16
C ARG A 47 11.42 -12.74 21.67
N ARG A 48 11.42 -13.08 20.38
CA ARG A 48 12.40 -14.01 19.82
C ARG A 48 13.82 -13.45 19.90
N LEU A 49 14.01 -12.17 19.60
CA LEU A 49 15.32 -11.51 19.74
C LEU A 49 15.83 -11.55 21.17
N ALA A 50 14.96 -11.30 22.17
CA ALA A 50 15.32 -11.42 23.58
C ALA A 50 15.73 -12.84 23.99
N MET A 51 15.04 -13.86 23.47
CA MET A 51 15.39 -15.26 23.74
C MET A 51 16.69 -15.69 23.08
N MET A 52 16.96 -15.21 21.87
CA MET A 52 18.17 -15.57 21.11
C MET A 52 19.41 -14.80 21.56
N ASN A 53 19.22 -13.60 22.14
CA ASN A 53 20.30 -12.73 22.60
C ASN A 53 20.19 -12.43 24.11
N PRO A 54 20.21 -13.45 24.99
CA PRO A 54 19.89 -13.29 26.42
C PRO A 54 20.91 -12.46 27.20
N ALA A 55 22.12 -12.29 26.66
CA ALA A 55 23.19 -11.50 27.28
C ALA A 55 23.14 -10.00 26.93
N LEU A 56 22.27 -9.58 26.00
CA LEU A 56 22.13 -8.17 25.63
C LEU A 56 21.25 -7.42 26.63
N GLU A 57 21.73 -6.26 27.07
CA GLU A 57 20.95 -5.34 27.90
C GLU A 57 19.69 -4.84 27.18
N ASN A 58 19.82 -4.54 25.89
CA ASN A 58 18.69 -4.23 25.01
C ASN A 58 18.52 -5.33 23.95
N PRO A 59 17.55 -6.24 24.12
CA PRO A 59 17.21 -7.27 23.13
C PRO A 59 16.95 -6.78 21.71
N LEU A 60 16.47 -5.55 21.54
CA LEU A 60 16.15 -4.99 20.22
C LEU A 60 17.40 -4.68 19.39
N GLN A 61 18.57 -4.64 20.02
CA GLN A 61 19.88 -4.50 19.37
C GLN A 61 20.48 -5.87 19.00
N GLY A 62 19.75 -6.97 19.21
CA GLY A 62 20.17 -8.31 18.82
C GLY A 62 20.28 -8.47 17.30
N ASN A 63 21.22 -9.31 16.87
CA ASN A 63 21.33 -9.71 15.47
C ASN A 63 20.28 -10.77 15.16
N GLY A 64 19.76 -10.77 13.93
CA GLY A 64 18.82 -11.80 13.49
C GLY A 64 18.46 -11.71 12.01
N ILE A 65 17.93 -12.80 11.48
CA ILE A 65 17.28 -12.82 10.16
C ILE A 65 15.79 -13.05 10.40
N VAL A 66 14.95 -12.19 9.85
CA VAL A 66 13.50 -12.21 10.03
C VAL A 66 12.84 -12.39 8.67
N LEU A 67 12.10 -13.49 8.52
CA LEU A 67 11.32 -13.79 7.33
C LEU A 67 9.85 -13.52 7.66
N ILE A 68 9.20 -12.68 6.86
CA ILE A 68 7.79 -12.35 7.04
C ILE A 68 7.08 -12.53 5.71
N ASP A 69 6.16 -13.49 5.68
CA ASP A 69 5.26 -13.68 4.55
C ASP A 69 4.08 -12.72 4.67
N GLU A 70 3.65 -12.14 3.55
CA GLU A 70 2.55 -11.18 3.42
C GLU A 70 2.59 -10.09 4.51
N VAL A 71 3.71 -9.36 4.57
CA VAL A 71 3.99 -8.39 5.64
C VAL A 71 2.91 -7.28 5.76
N ASP A 72 2.14 -7.06 4.69
CA ASP A 72 1.07 -6.08 4.60
C ASP A 72 -0.32 -6.58 5.02
N LEU A 73 -0.47 -7.87 5.32
CA LEU A 73 -1.76 -8.51 5.61
C LEU A 73 -2.45 -7.84 6.81
N HIS A 74 -3.72 -7.46 6.61
CA HIS A 74 -4.56 -6.73 7.57
C HIS A 74 -4.05 -5.35 8.01
N LEU A 75 -2.99 -4.82 7.40
CA LEU A 75 -2.50 -3.48 7.70
C LEU A 75 -3.29 -2.41 6.95
N HIS A 76 -3.57 -1.32 7.65
CA HIS A 76 -4.12 -0.14 7.01
C HIS A 76 -3.11 0.43 5.99
N PRO A 77 -3.54 0.94 4.81
CA PRO A 77 -2.64 1.48 3.78
C PRO A 77 -1.60 2.49 4.29
N LYS A 78 -2.02 3.36 5.22
CA LYS A 78 -1.12 4.32 5.90
C LYS A 78 0.08 3.66 6.58
N TRP A 79 -0.10 2.47 7.16
CA TRP A 79 0.96 1.75 7.85
C TRP A 79 1.84 0.95 6.91
N GLN A 80 1.27 0.40 5.84
CA GLN A 80 2.01 -0.30 4.79
C GLN A 80 3.18 0.55 4.26
N ARG A 81 2.93 1.85 3.98
CA ARG A 81 3.98 2.80 3.57
C ARG A 81 5.15 2.82 4.56
N SER A 82 4.89 3.21 5.80
CA SER A 82 5.94 3.36 6.81
C SER A 82 6.51 2.05 7.40
N LEU A 83 6.07 0.88 6.93
CA LEU A 83 6.32 -0.40 7.59
C LEU A 83 7.80 -0.76 7.61
N ILE A 84 8.45 -0.73 6.45
CA ILE A 84 9.87 -1.09 6.30
C ILE A 84 10.73 -0.18 7.16
N ALA A 85 10.51 1.14 7.06
CA ALA A 85 11.23 2.13 7.87
C ALA A 85 11.05 1.90 9.37
N GLN A 86 9.84 1.54 9.82
CA GLN A 86 9.59 1.22 11.23
C GLN A 86 10.30 -0.06 11.68
N LEU A 87 10.30 -1.11 10.86
CA LEU A 87 10.99 -2.37 11.17
C LEU A 87 12.50 -2.17 11.26
N THR A 88 13.12 -1.52 10.27
CA THR A 88 14.57 -1.28 10.24
C THR A 88 15.02 -0.30 11.32
N THR A 89 14.19 0.67 11.70
CA THR A 89 14.50 1.57 12.82
C THR A 89 14.38 0.86 14.17
N THR A 90 13.38 -0.02 14.35
CA THR A 90 13.13 -0.71 15.63
C THR A 90 14.12 -1.84 15.87
N PHE A 91 14.52 -2.53 14.81
CA PHE A 91 15.42 -3.70 14.86
C PHE A 91 16.62 -3.47 13.93
N PRO A 92 17.54 -2.56 14.28
CA PRO A 92 18.57 -2.05 13.37
C PRO A 92 19.58 -3.12 12.92
N ASN A 93 19.74 -4.19 13.71
CA ASN A 93 20.70 -5.26 13.44
C ASN A 93 20.03 -6.52 12.85
N CYS A 94 18.78 -6.41 12.41
CA CYS A 94 18.06 -7.50 11.77
C CYS A 94 18.07 -7.35 10.24
N GLN A 95 18.35 -8.44 9.54
CA GLN A 95 18.08 -8.56 8.12
C GLN A 95 16.63 -9.03 7.92
N PHE A 96 15.86 -8.30 7.12
CA PHE A 96 14.48 -8.63 6.81
C PHE A 96 14.36 -9.20 5.40
N LEU A 97 13.69 -10.33 5.26
CA LEU A 97 13.21 -10.89 4.00
C LEU A 97 11.69 -10.91 4.04
N LEU A 98 11.06 -10.10 3.20
CA LEU A 98 9.62 -9.85 3.25
C LEU A 98 9.00 -10.25 1.91
N THR A 99 7.80 -10.82 1.95
CA THR A 99 6.92 -10.91 0.78
C THR A 99 5.75 -9.94 0.97
N THR A 100 5.22 -9.43 -0.14
CA THR A 100 4.08 -8.51 -0.13
C THR A 100 3.37 -8.50 -1.46
N HIS A 101 2.05 -8.34 -1.43
CA HIS A 101 1.24 -8.02 -2.60
C HIS A 101 0.85 -6.54 -2.64
N SER A 102 1.33 -5.73 -1.69
CA SER A 102 0.97 -4.32 -1.61
C SER A 102 1.96 -3.45 -2.38
N PRO A 103 1.51 -2.72 -3.42
CA PRO A 103 2.36 -1.75 -4.10
C PRO A 103 2.81 -0.62 -3.15
N LEU A 104 2.07 -0.38 -2.06
CA LEU A 104 2.36 0.67 -1.09
C LEU A 104 3.54 0.34 -0.17
N VAL A 105 3.82 -0.94 0.05
CA VAL A 105 5.02 -1.37 0.79
C VAL A 105 6.25 -1.21 -0.09
N ILE A 106 6.14 -1.64 -1.35
CA ILE A 106 7.26 -1.74 -2.28
C ILE A 106 7.79 -0.35 -2.68
N SER A 107 6.92 0.64 -2.88
CA SER A 107 7.35 1.98 -3.36
C SER A 107 7.75 2.99 -2.29
N ASP A 108 7.62 2.67 -1.00
CA ASP A 108 7.91 3.62 0.09
C ASP A 108 9.38 3.62 0.52
N SER A 109 10.13 2.54 0.28
CA SER A 109 11.50 2.39 0.76
C SER A 109 12.54 2.49 -0.37
N LYS A 110 13.61 3.25 -0.13
CA LYS A 110 14.68 3.49 -1.10
C LYS A 110 15.77 2.42 -1.06
N ASP A 111 16.15 1.99 0.13
CA ASP A 111 17.30 1.12 0.37
C ASP A 111 16.85 -0.33 0.56
N VAL A 112 16.11 -0.85 -0.43
CA VAL A 112 15.60 -2.23 -0.43
C VAL A 112 15.92 -2.91 -1.75
N LEU A 113 16.22 -4.20 -1.68
CA LEU A 113 16.30 -5.06 -2.85
C LEU A 113 14.92 -5.61 -3.12
N VAL A 114 14.44 -5.44 -4.36
CA VAL A 114 13.14 -5.93 -4.79
C VAL A 114 13.35 -7.07 -5.75
N TYR A 115 12.64 -8.17 -5.48
CA TYR A 115 12.59 -9.31 -6.37
C TYR A 115 11.14 -9.59 -6.74
N VAL A 116 10.91 -9.86 -8.01
CA VAL A 116 9.61 -10.28 -8.53
C VAL A 116 9.69 -11.77 -8.81
N MET A 117 8.69 -12.50 -8.33
CA MET A 117 8.55 -13.93 -8.59
C MET A 117 7.43 -14.12 -9.61
N ASP A 118 7.77 -14.72 -10.74
CA ASP A 118 6.87 -14.93 -11.88
C ASP A 118 7.13 -16.33 -12.46
N ASP A 119 6.10 -17.17 -12.55
CA ASP A 119 6.17 -18.57 -13.00
C ASP A 119 7.32 -19.41 -12.37
N GLY A 120 7.65 -19.14 -11.10
CA GLY A 120 8.71 -19.83 -10.37
C GLY A 120 10.13 -19.32 -10.67
N GLU A 121 10.26 -18.31 -11.52
CA GLU A 121 11.51 -17.57 -11.74
C GLU A 121 11.56 -16.33 -10.84
N LEU A 122 12.72 -16.10 -10.23
CA LEU A 122 12.99 -14.90 -9.44
C LEU A 122 13.81 -13.92 -10.29
N ARG A 123 13.30 -12.70 -10.47
CA ARG A 123 13.98 -11.64 -11.21
C ARG A 123 14.21 -10.45 -10.28
N GLU A 124 15.44 -9.93 -10.26
CA GLU A 124 15.73 -8.68 -9.56
C GLU A 124 15.07 -7.52 -10.30
N GLN A 125 14.46 -6.61 -9.55
CA GLN A 125 13.73 -5.46 -10.06
C GLN A 125 14.43 -4.18 -9.63
N ASP A 126 14.53 -3.22 -10.55
CA ASP A 126 15.03 -1.88 -10.24
C ASP A 126 14.20 -1.23 -9.12
N SER A 127 14.81 -0.29 -8.38
CA SER A 127 14.14 0.41 -7.29
C SER A 127 12.84 1.07 -7.76
N LEU A 128 11.75 0.76 -7.04
CA LEU A 128 10.40 1.29 -7.29
C LEU A 128 10.07 2.47 -6.37
N TYR A 129 11.08 3.00 -5.68
CA TYR A 129 10.94 4.07 -4.71
C TYR A 129 10.33 5.33 -5.34
N GLY A 130 9.27 5.84 -4.72
CA GLY A 130 8.58 7.06 -5.13
C GLY A 130 7.60 6.89 -6.28
N LEU A 131 7.46 5.69 -6.85
CA LEU A 131 6.38 5.40 -7.80
C LEU A 131 5.02 5.38 -7.10
N ASP A 132 3.99 5.83 -7.80
CA ASP A 132 2.63 5.71 -7.31
C ASP A 132 2.11 4.25 -7.40
N ALA A 133 1.05 3.95 -6.66
CA ALA A 133 0.52 2.59 -6.58
C ALA A 133 0.04 2.06 -7.93
N ASN A 134 -0.52 2.91 -8.80
CA ASN A 134 -1.03 2.51 -10.10
C ASN A 134 0.11 2.16 -11.05
N GLN A 135 1.22 2.92 -10.98
CA GLN A 135 2.43 2.61 -11.72
C GLN A 135 2.98 1.24 -11.31
N VAL A 136 3.13 0.98 -10.01
CA VAL A 136 3.64 -0.33 -9.53
C VAL A 136 2.72 -1.48 -9.93
N LEU A 137 1.40 -1.31 -9.78
CA LEU A 137 0.42 -2.33 -10.18
C LEU A 137 0.54 -2.69 -11.66
N SER A 138 0.68 -1.66 -12.51
CA SER A 138 0.73 -1.83 -13.96
C SER A 138 2.09 -2.34 -14.45
N SER A 139 3.20 -1.81 -13.94
CA SER A 139 4.54 -2.10 -14.47
C SER A 139 5.20 -3.34 -13.88
N VAL A 140 4.81 -3.75 -12.65
CA VAL A 140 5.48 -4.83 -11.91
C VAL A 140 4.52 -5.96 -11.56
N MET A 141 3.28 -5.64 -11.17
CA MET A 141 2.31 -6.66 -10.73
C MET A 141 1.38 -7.14 -11.85
N ASP A 142 1.60 -6.70 -13.10
CA ASP A 142 0.80 -7.02 -14.29
C ASP A 142 -0.72 -6.99 -14.04
N THR A 143 -1.16 -6.01 -13.26
CA THR A 143 -2.54 -5.91 -12.77
C THR A 143 -3.17 -4.62 -13.24
N GLY A 144 -4.39 -4.73 -13.79
CA GLY A 144 -5.20 -3.58 -14.16
C GLY A 144 -5.48 -2.68 -12.94
N ILE A 145 -5.30 -1.37 -13.11
CA ILE A 145 -5.49 -0.36 -12.05
C ILE A 145 -6.96 -0.02 -11.76
N ARG A 146 -7.87 -0.60 -12.55
CA ARG A 146 -9.33 -0.46 -12.44
C ARG A 146 -10.01 -1.65 -13.13
N ASN A 147 -11.34 -1.67 -13.07
CA ASN A 147 -12.15 -2.68 -13.74
C ASN A 147 -11.96 -2.67 -15.27
N GLU A 148 -11.75 -3.86 -15.83
CA GLU A 148 -11.44 -4.08 -17.24
C GLU A 148 -12.47 -3.43 -18.18
N ALA A 149 -13.77 -3.62 -17.93
CA ALA A 149 -14.83 -3.06 -18.76
C ALA A 149 -14.76 -1.52 -18.88
N VAL A 150 -14.47 -0.81 -17.78
CA VAL A 150 -14.32 0.64 -17.82
C VAL A 150 -13.00 1.04 -18.45
N GLN A 151 -11.93 0.29 -18.22
CA GLN A 151 -10.64 0.53 -18.88
C GLN A 151 -10.80 0.47 -20.40
N THR A 152 -11.42 -0.59 -20.93
CA THR A 152 -11.69 -0.75 -22.37
C THR A 152 -12.50 0.41 -22.94
N CYS A 153 -13.60 0.80 -22.27
CA CYS A 153 -14.40 1.94 -22.72
C CYS A 153 -13.63 3.27 -22.69
N LEU A 154 -12.78 3.49 -21.69
CA LEU A 154 -11.94 4.69 -21.62
C LEU A 154 -10.88 4.71 -22.72
N ASP A 155 -10.28 3.56 -23.03
CA ASP A 155 -9.29 3.42 -24.10
C ASP A 155 -9.92 3.64 -25.48
N GLU A 156 -11.12 3.09 -25.72
CA GLU A 156 -11.90 3.35 -26.93
C GLU A 156 -12.27 4.83 -27.07
N MET A 157 -12.71 5.47 -25.98
CA MET A 157 -13.01 6.91 -25.97
C MET A 157 -11.76 7.73 -26.31
N GLN A 158 -10.61 7.38 -25.73
CA GLN A 158 -9.35 8.04 -26.06
C GLN A 158 -8.96 7.84 -27.53
N HIS A 159 -9.16 6.66 -28.10
CA HIS A 159 -8.95 6.42 -29.53
C HIS A 159 -9.83 7.31 -30.41
N PHE A 160 -11.12 7.45 -30.11
CA PHE A 160 -12.01 8.37 -30.83
C PHE A 160 -11.52 9.82 -30.75
N LEU A 161 -11.09 10.27 -29.56
CA LEU A 161 -10.55 11.61 -29.35
C LEU A 161 -9.26 11.87 -30.14
N ILE A 162 -8.36 10.89 -30.21
CA ILE A 162 -7.11 11.00 -30.97
C ILE A 162 -7.39 11.06 -32.48
N ARG A 163 -8.37 10.31 -32.97
CA ARG A 163 -8.78 10.30 -34.38
C ARG A 163 -9.64 11.50 -34.79
N GLY A 164 -10.15 12.27 -33.82
CA GLY A 164 -11.05 13.39 -34.07
C GLY A 164 -12.51 12.98 -34.35
N GLU A 165 -12.86 11.73 -34.04
CA GLU A 165 -14.20 11.14 -34.15
C GLU A 165 -15.07 11.64 -32.98
N LEU A 166 -15.54 12.90 -33.07
CA LEU A 166 -16.17 13.60 -31.94
C LEU A 166 -17.56 13.08 -31.56
N ASP A 167 -18.33 12.58 -32.52
CA ASP A 167 -19.70 12.13 -32.26
C ASP A 167 -19.67 10.79 -31.50
N GLU A 168 -18.79 9.88 -31.91
CA GLU A 168 -18.48 8.62 -31.24
C GLU A 168 -17.92 8.88 -29.83
N ALA A 169 -16.94 9.79 -29.70
CA ALA A 169 -16.37 10.16 -28.42
C ALA A 169 -17.43 10.73 -27.46
N ARG A 170 -18.35 11.58 -27.93
CA ARG A 170 -19.45 12.12 -27.12
C ARG A 170 -20.45 11.05 -26.69
N THR A 171 -20.77 10.13 -27.59
CA THR A 171 -21.68 9.01 -27.30
C THR A 171 -21.12 8.17 -26.16
N LEU A 172 -19.85 7.79 -26.27
CA LEU A 172 -19.19 6.98 -25.26
C LEU A 172 -18.95 7.75 -23.95
N TYR A 173 -18.65 9.05 -24.03
CA TYR A 173 -18.60 9.94 -22.87
C TYR A 173 -19.94 9.96 -22.11
N GLY A 174 -21.07 10.06 -22.82
CA GLY A 174 -22.39 10.05 -22.20
C GLY A 174 -22.67 8.74 -21.45
N VAL A 175 -22.38 7.61 -22.09
CA VAL A 175 -22.51 6.27 -21.47
C VAL A 175 -21.66 6.16 -20.20
N LEU A 176 -20.42 6.63 -20.24
CA LEU A 176 -19.53 6.60 -19.08
C LEU A 176 -19.93 7.59 -17.99
N ALA A 177 -20.43 8.77 -18.35
CA ALA A 177 -20.90 9.78 -17.39
C ALA A 177 -22.14 9.32 -16.60
N ASP A 178 -22.98 8.47 -17.20
CA ASP A 178 -24.13 7.87 -16.52
C ASP A 178 -23.72 6.77 -15.52
N GLN A 179 -22.57 6.12 -15.72
CA GLN A 179 -22.12 4.98 -14.92
C GLN A 179 -21.06 5.36 -13.87
N LEU A 180 -20.28 6.42 -14.12
CA LEU A 180 -19.14 6.82 -13.29
C LEU A 180 -19.47 8.03 -12.41
N PRO A 181 -18.74 8.24 -11.30
CA PRO A 181 -18.91 9.41 -10.45
C PRO A 181 -18.70 10.73 -11.20
N ALA A 182 -19.41 11.78 -10.78
CA ALA A 182 -19.36 13.09 -11.42
C ALA A 182 -17.97 13.76 -11.37
N ASP A 183 -17.13 13.41 -10.39
CA ASP A 183 -15.77 13.89 -10.21
C ASP A 183 -14.70 12.97 -10.84
N HIS A 184 -15.11 12.04 -11.72
CA HIS A 184 -14.19 11.13 -12.38
C HIS A 184 -13.16 11.86 -13.24
N ILE A 185 -11.89 11.76 -12.87
CA ILE A 185 -10.77 12.54 -13.44
C ILE A 185 -10.64 12.35 -14.96
N GLU A 186 -10.78 11.11 -15.46
CA GLU A 186 -10.65 10.86 -16.90
C GLU A 186 -11.82 11.44 -17.71
N LEU A 187 -13.03 11.55 -17.12
CA LEU A 187 -14.15 12.22 -17.79
C LEU A 187 -13.95 13.73 -17.80
N ALA A 188 -13.45 14.30 -16.70
CA ALA A 188 -13.07 15.71 -16.66
C ALA A 188 -12.02 16.04 -17.75
N ARG A 189 -11.01 15.18 -17.93
CA ARG A 189 -10.01 15.32 -19.02
C ARG A 189 -10.64 15.19 -20.40
N ALA A 190 -11.47 14.17 -20.61
CA ALA A 190 -12.13 13.93 -21.89
C ALA A 190 -13.01 15.11 -22.30
N SER A 191 -13.83 15.65 -21.40
CA SER A 191 -14.68 16.81 -21.69
C SER A 191 -13.89 18.06 -22.10
N LEU A 192 -12.75 18.32 -21.46
CA LEU A 192 -11.84 19.40 -21.85
C LEU A 192 -11.26 19.18 -23.25
N LEU A 193 -10.91 17.94 -23.60
CA LEU A 193 -10.39 17.60 -24.93
C LEU A 193 -11.46 17.71 -26.01
N ILE A 194 -12.66 17.17 -25.76
CA ILE A 194 -13.83 17.32 -26.65
C ILE A 194 -14.07 18.80 -26.93
N ARG A 195 -14.16 19.63 -25.88
CA ARG A 195 -14.38 21.07 -26.03
C ARG A 195 -13.27 21.76 -26.82
N LYS A 196 -12.02 21.38 -26.60
CA LYS A 196 -10.87 21.92 -27.35
C LYS A 196 -10.93 21.58 -28.83
N LEU A 197 -11.34 20.35 -29.17
CA LEU A 197 -11.46 19.88 -30.54
C LEU A 197 -12.64 20.55 -31.27
N GLU A 198 -13.75 20.80 -30.59
CA GLU A 198 -14.89 21.58 -31.11
C GLU A 198 -14.46 22.97 -31.56
N ILE A 199 -13.76 23.70 -30.70
CA ILE A 199 -13.31 25.07 -30.98
C ILE A 199 -12.35 25.10 -32.18
N ARG A 200 -11.57 24.03 -32.40
CA ARG A 200 -10.71 23.92 -33.59
C ARG A 200 -11.54 23.69 -34.84
N ARG A 201 -12.52 22.78 -34.79
CA ARG A 201 -13.41 22.46 -35.90
C ARG A 201 -14.31 23.62 -36.32
N GLU A 202 -14.62 24.54 -35.41
CA GLU A 202 -15.36 25.78 -35.70
C GLU A 202 -14.50 26.89 -36.34
N LYS A 203 -13.17 26.76 -36.31
CA LYS A 203 -12.22 27.75 -36.85
C LYS A 203 -11.66 27.40 -38.23
N ASP A 204 -11.81 26.14 -38.66
CA ASP A 204 -11.44 25.62 -39.98
C ASP A 204 -12.64 25.67 -40.94
#